data_AF-A0A389MRI2-F1
#
_entry.id   AF-A0A389MRI2-F1
#
_cell.length_a   1.000
_cell.length_b   1.000
_cell.length_c   1.000
_cell.angle_alpha   90.00
_cell.angle_beta   90.00
_cell.angle_gamma   90.00
#
_symmetry.space_group_name_H-M   'P 1'
#
loop_
_entity.id
_entity.type
_entity.pdbx_description
1 polymer ?
#
loop_
_entity_poly.entity_id
_entity_poly.type
_entity_poly.pdbx_seq_one_letter_code
_entity_poly.pdbx_strand_id
1 'polypeptide(L)'
;MVRGAITGVAGGIVEGWLALDGGGRPRTALLAAEDGISVRAIADRYRADLFAAGLGHGHHGFRARVPLGAGRRLRLVDEASGLALSEILFPAADASDDRPLTVEALIAGPPRWTTAELVRHAENLPIAATLAALGPQVALERMTRFIFGEVPDVGSLRDLVQAVTDERIGPVDAFRMLLRTAERMAGGPKPLPGVYEGTYPFLRR
;
A
#
# COMPACT_ATOMS: atom_id res chain seq x y z
N MET A 1 -17.25 6.71 2.30
CA MET A 1 -17.23 7.26 3.67
C MET A 1 -15.80 7.17 4.20
N VAL A 2 -15.38 8.03 5.14
CA VAL A 2 -14.05 7.86 5.76
C VAL A 2 -14.17 6.85 6.90
N ARG A 3 -13.24 5.90 6.95
CA ARG A 3 -13.18 4.85 7.97
C ARG A 3 -11.75 4.71 8.46
N GLY A 4 -11.59 4.36 9.72
CA GLY A 4 -10.27 4.12 10.29
C GLY A 4 -10.37 3.59 11.69
N ALA A 5 -9.32 2.91 12.14
CA ALA A 5 -9.23 2.42 13.50
C ALA A 5 -7.77 2.38 13.95
N ILE A 6 -7.56 2.57 15.25
CA ILE A 6 -6.29 2.23 15.90
C ILE A 6 -6.33 0.74 16.19
N THR A 7 -5.32 0.01 15.70
CA THR A 7 -5.26 -1.45 15.81
C THR A 7 -4.23 -1.93 16.83
N GLY A 8 -3.29 -1.07 17.23
CA GLY A 8 -2.33 -1.43 18.27
C GLY A 8 -1.55 -0.23 18.78
N VAL A 9 -1.09 -0.33 20.03
CA VAL A 9 -0.10 0.57 20.62
C VAL A 9 0.92 -0.28 21.37
N ALA A 10 2.19 -0.14 21.03
CA ALA A 10 3.29 -0.85 21.69
C ALA A 10 4.53 0.04 21.74
N GLY A 11 5.16 0.18 22.92
CA GLY A 11 6.40 0.95 23.07
C GLY A 11 6.31 2.42 22.61
N GLY A 12 5.13 3.04 22.70
CA GLY A 12 4.87 4.39 22.21
C GLY A 12 4.65 4.49 20.69
N ILE A 13 4.63 3.37 19.98
CA ILE A 13 4.29 3.29 18.55
C ILE A 13 2.82 2.94 18.42
N VAL A 14 2.08 3.77 17.70
CA VAL A 14 0.67 3.58 17.38
C VAL A 14 0.56 3.09 15.95
N GLU A 15 -0.18 2.01 15.77
CA GLU A 15 -0.50 1.41 14.49
C GLU A 15 -2.00 1.42 14.27
N GLY A 16 -2.40 1.67 13.03
CA GLY A 16 -3.80 1.72 12.66
C GLY A 16 -3.99 1.80 11.17
N TRP A 17 -5.20 2.15 10.77
CA TRP A 17 -5.52 2.38 9.38
C TRP A 17 -6.53 3.51 9.20
N LEU A 18 -6.49 4.13 8.02
CA LEU A 18 -7.33 5.24 7.62
C LEU A 18 -7.57 5.19 6.10
N ALA A 19 -8.82 5.02 5.71
CA ALA A 19 -9.24 4.89 4.33
C ALA A 19 -10.46 5.77 4.02
N LEU A 20 -10.60 6.19 2.77
CA LEU A 20 -11.85 6.70 2.21
C LEU A 20 -12.40 5.60 1.32
N ASP A 21 -13.65 5.18 1.53
CA ASP A 21 -14.28 4.17 0.65
C ASP A 21 -14.25 4.65 -0.81
N GLY A 22 -13.80 3.80 -1.72
CA GLY A 22 -13.61 4.13 -3.13
C GLY A 22 -12.43 5.08 -3.41
N GLY A 23 -11.72 5.54 -2.38
CA GLY A 23 -10.57 6.42 -2.49
C GLY A 23 -9.24 5.64 -2.57
N GLY A 24 -8.55 5.75 -3.70
CA GLY A 24 -7.25 5.10 -3.92
C GLY A 24 -6.03 5.90 -3.44
N ARG A 25 -6.19 6.94 -2.61
CA ARG A 25 -5.07 7.72 -2.08
C ARG A 25 -5.01 7.61 -0.55
N PRO A 26 -3.85 7.34 0.05
CA PRO A 26 -3.58 7.51 1.47
C PRO A 26 -4.02 8.87 1.96
N ARG A 27 -4.46 8.85 3.20
CA ARG A 27 -4.87 10.02 3.93
C ARG A 27 -3.92 10.26 5.09
N THR A 28 -3.89 11.48 5.58
CA THR A 28 -3.12 11.81 6.77
C THR A 28 -3.97 11.55 8.00
N ALA A 29 -3.51 10.64 8.84
CA ALA A 29 -4.02 10.43 10.19
C ALA A 29 -3.42 11.47 11.14
N LEU A 30 -4.29 12.14 11.89
CA LEU A 30 -3.91 12.96 13.03
C LEU A 30 -4.20 12.18 14.31
N LEU A 31 -3.15 11.82 15.04
CA LEU A 31 -3.21 11.16 16.34
C LEU A 31 -3.21 12.26 17.41
N ALA A 32 -4.39 12.62 17.90
CA ALA A 32 -4.60 13.76 18.80
C ALA A 32 -4.92 13.30 20.22
N ALA A 33 -4.13 13.75 21.19
CA ALA A 33 -4.34 13.53 22.61
C ALA A 33 -5.05 14.74 23.26
N GLU A 34 -5.66 14.52 24.43
CA GLU A 34 -6.37 15.57 25.18
C GLU A 34 -5.46 16.66 25.75
N ASP A 35 -4.18 16.35 25.96
CA ASP A 35 -3.16 17.28 26.46
C ASP A 35 -2.58 18.20 25.36
N GLY A 36 -3.13 18.14 24.15
CA GLY A 36 -2.71 18.95 23.01
C GLY A 36 -1.57 18.34 22.18
N ILE A 37 -1.04 17.17 22.57
CA ILE A 37 -0.09 16.45 21.73
C ILE A 37 -0.82 15.95 20.47
N SER A 38 -0.27 16.27 19.30
CA SER A 38 -0.76 15.74 18.04
C SER A 38 0.38 15.30 17.14
N VAL A 39 0.23 14.11 16.53
CA VAL A 39 1.21 13.53 15.61
C VAL A 39 0.52 13.23 14.29
N ARG A 40 1.14 13.65 13.19
CA ARG A 40 0.67 13.35 11.83
C ARG A 40 1.33 12.07 11.32
N ALA A 41 0.55 11.20 10.72
CA ALA A 41 1.02 9.95 10.11
C ALA A 41 0.34 9.76 8.76
N ILE A 42 1.10 9.48 7.70
CA ILE A 42 0.52 9.15 6.40
C ILE A 42 0.07 7.68 6.43
N ALA A 43 -1.16 7.41 6.00
CA ALA A 43 -1.73 6.07 5.94
C ALA A 43 -1.34 5.35 4.65
N ASP A 44 -0.04 5.23 4.42
CA ASP A 44 0.60 4.75 3.19
C ASP A 44 1.16 3.31 3.29
N ARG A 45 1.05 2.69 4.46
CA ARG A 45 1.53 1.33 4.67
C ARG A 45 0.52 0.32 4.15
N TYR A 46 1.02 -0.65 3.41
CA TYR A 46 0.21 -1.78 2.96
C TYR A 46 -0.24 -2.67 4.11
N ARG A 47 -1.49 -3.13 4.03
CA ARG A 47 -2.10 -4.10 4.91
C ARG A 47 -2.99 -5.05 4.11
N ALA A 48 -2.61 -6.33 4.10
CA ALA A 48 -3.30 -7.38 3.34
C ALA A 48 -4.74 -7.59 3.80
N ASP A 49 -5.02 -7.41 5.09
CA ASP A 49 -6.36 -7.51 5.66
C ASP A 49 -7.28 -6.39 5.17
N LEU A 50 -6.78 -5.16 5.04
CA LEU A 50 -7.57 -4.03 4.49
C LEU A 50 -7.89 -4.25 3.01
N PHE A 51 -6.92 -4.77 2.27
CA PHE A 51 -7.11 -5.14 0.89
C PHE A 51 -8.14 -6.26 0.71
N ALA A 52 -8.05 -7.32 1.53
CA ALA A 52 -9.04 -8.39 1.55
C ALA A 52 -10.45 -7.89 1.93
N ALA A 53 -10.52 -6.85 2.77
CA ALA A 53 -11.76 -6.18 3.13
C ALA A 53 -12.32 -5.22 2.04
N GLY A 54 -11.66 -5.13 0.88
CA GLY A 54 -12.09 -4.27 -0.23
C GLY A 54 -11.83 -2.78 0.00
N LEU A 55 -10.97 -2.42 0.96
CA LEU A 55 -10.55 -1.04 1.19
C LEU A 55 -9.46 -0.66 0.19
N GLY A 56 -9.89 -0.25 -0.99
CA GLY A 56 -9.03 0.25 -2.05
C GLY A 56 -7.93 -0.73 -2.43
N HIS A 57 -6.69 -0.26 -2.37
CA HIS A 57 -5.51 -1.03 -2.76
C HIS A 57 -4.71 -1.58 -1.57
N GLY A 58 -5.23 -1.42 -0.34
CA GLY A 58 -4.61 -1.91 0.89
C GLY A 58 -3.56 -0.99 1.52
N HIS A 59 -3.09 0.06 0.84
CA HIS A 59 -2.21 1.07 1.44
C HIS A 59 -3.03 2.12 2.16
N HIS A 60 -3.54 1.70 3.30
CA HIS A 60 -4.33 2.54 4.20
C HIS A 60 -3.85 2.39 5.65
N GLY A 61 -2.75 1.67 5.90
CA GLY A 61 -2.16 1.53 7.22
C GLY A 61 -1.24 2.69 7.57
N PHE A 62 -1.17 3.07 8.83
CA PHE A 62 -0.17 4.01 9.33
C PHE A 62 0.58 3.43 10.53
N ARG A 63 1.78 3.97 10.80
CA ARG A 63 2.58 3.67 11.99
C ARG A 63 3.30 4.95 12.41
N ALA A 64 3.09 5.40 13.64
CA ALA A 64 3.74 6.61 14.14
C ALA A 64 4.10 6.50 15.62
N ARG A 65 5.21 7.14 16.00
CA ARG A 65 5.60 7.26 17.41
C ARG A 65 4.86 8.44 18.02
N VAL A 66 4.13 8.19 19.10
CA VAL A 66 3.40 9.22 19.85
C VAL A 66 4.03 9.33 21.23
N PRO A 67 4.57 10.51 21.61
CA PRO A 67 5.21 10.73 22.90
C PRO A 67 4.14 10.96 23.99
N LEU A 68 3.27 9.97 24.20
CA LEU A 68 2.16 10.06 25.16
C LEU A 68 2.38 9.11 26.34
N GLY A 69 1.99 9.56 27.53
CA GLY A 69 2.02 8.74 28.75
C GLY A 69 0.83 7.78 28.84
N ALA A 70 0.99 6.77 29.70
CA ALA A 70 -0.05 5.83 30.06
C ALA A 70 -1.35 6.51 30.55
N GLY A 71 -2.50 5.90 30.24
CA GLY A 71 -3.82 6.33 30.75
C GLY A 71 -4.38 7.58 30.06
N ARG A 72 -3.69 8.12 29.05
CA ARG A 72 -4.15 9.26 28.27
C ARG A 72 -5.04 8.82 27.11
N ARG A 73 -6.05 9.61 26.76
CA ARG A 73 -6.88 9.33 25.59
C ARG A 73 -6.18 9.79 24.32
N LEU A 74 -6.18 8.92 23.31
CA LEU A 74 -5.67 9.21 21.98
C LEU A 74 -6.78 8.99 20.96
N ARG A 75 -7.04 10.00 20.13
CA ARG A 75 -8.03 9.97 19.06
C ARG A 75 -7.35 9.89 17.70
N LEU A 76 -7.88 9.04 16.83
CA LEU A 76 -7.59 9.04 15.40
C LEU A 76 -8.57 9.98 14.71
N VAL A 77 -8.03 11.00 14.06
CA VAL A 77 -8.79 11.98 13.27
C VAL A 77 -8.28 11.96 11.84
N ASP A 78 -9.20 11.97 10.87
CA ASP A 78 -8.83 12.23 9.47
C ASP A 78 -8.53 13.72 9.29
N GLU A 79 -7.30 14.06 8.92
CA GLU A 79 -6.88 15.47 8.81
C GLU A 79 -7.72 16.27 7.81
N ALA A 80 -8.06 15.67 6.67
CA ALA A 80 -8.71 16.39 5.59
C ALA A 80 -10.22 16.62 5.82
N SER A 81 -10.90 15.74 6.57
CA SER A 81 -12.32 15.94 6.94
C SER A 81 -12.54 16.44 8.36
N GLY A 82 -11.53 16.37 9.23
CA GLY A 82 -11.66 16.64 10.67
C GLY A 82 -12.47 15.58 11.43
N LEU A 83 -12.85 14.48 10.78
CA LEU A 83 -13.70 13.45 11.39
C LEU A 83 -12.89 12.60 12.38
N ALA A 84 -13.34 12.53 13.64
CA ALA A 84 -12.83 11.59 14.63
C ALA A 84 -13.42 10.19 14.37
N LEU A 85 -12.54 9.20 14.24
CA LEU A 85 -12.90 7.85 13.76
C LEU A 85 -12.78 6.79 14.84
N SER A 86 -11.79 6.92 15.72
CA SER A 86 -11.48 5.94 16.76
C SER A 86 -10.84 6.66 17.95
N GLU A 87 -11.06 6.12 19.15
CA GLU A 87 -10.43 6.58 20.38
C GLU A 87 -9.96 5.38 21.19
N ILE A 88 -8.79 5.49 21.81
CA ILE A 88 -8.27 4.50 22.74
C ILE A 88 -7.69 5.17 23.99
N LEU A 89 -7.56 4.40 25.07
CA LEU A 89 -6.67 4.74 26.16
C LEU A 89 -5.26 4.26 25.82
N PHE A 90 -4.28 5.15 25.89
CA PHE A 90 -2.89 4.83 25.69
C PHE A 90 -2.46 3.87 26.80
N PRO A 91 -2.02 2.65 26.45
CA PRO A 91 -1.73 1.63 27.43
C PRO A 91 -0.57 2.05 28.33
N ALA A 92 -0.50 1.48 29.53
CA ALA A 92 0.71 1.53 30.34
C ALA A 92 1.89 1.00 29.53
N ALA A 93 3.09 1.54 29.79
CA ALA A 93 4.32 1.17 29.10
C ALA A 93 4.63 -0.35 29.16
N ASP A 94 3.89 -1.07 30.01
CA ASP A 94 3.97 -2.50 30.26
C ASP A 94 3.31 -3.36 29.17
N ALA A 95 2.67 -2.75 28.16
CA ALA A 95 2.40 -3.42 26.88
C ALA A 95 3.63 -3.36 25.98
N SER A 96 4.77 -3.87 26.47
CA SER A 96 5.80 -4.38 25.58
C SER A 96 5.11 -5.48 24.79
N ASP A 97 4.93 -5.27 23.48
CA ASP A 97 4.83 -6.42 22.59
C ASP A 97 6.20 -7.07 22.63
N ASP A 98 6.43 -7.86 23.68
CA ASP A 98 7.64 -8.63 23.96
C ASP A 98 7.72 -9.84 23.01
N ARG A 99 7.01 -9.77 21.87
CA ARG A 99 7.38 -10.55 20.71
C ARG A 99 8.81 -10.12 20.38
N PRO A 100 9.82 -10.97 20.65
CA PRO A 100 11.15 -10.67 20.18
C PRO A 100 11.01 -10.39 18.69
N LEU A 101 11.62 -9.30 18.21
CA LEU A 101 11.92 -9.18 16.79
C LEU A 101 12.73 -10.42 16.45
N THR A 102 12.06 -11.46 15.99
CA THR A 102 12.74 -12.70 15.66
C THR A 102 13.68 -12.36 14.52
N VAL A 103 14.84 -13.03 14.50
CA VAL A 103 15.76 -12.89 13.37
C VAL A 103 14.99 -13.23 12.08
N GLU A 104 14.03 -14.15 12.13
CA GLU A 104 13.08 -14.43 11.05
C GLU A 104 12.18 -13.25 10.68
N ALA A 105 11.70 -12.42 11.62
CA ALA A 105 10.89 -11.22 11.31
C ALA A 105 11.73 -10.05 10.76
N LEU A 106 13.02 -10.01 11.10
CA LEU A 106 14.00 -9.08 10.53
C LEU A 106 14.52 -9.54 9.16
N ILE A 107 14.62 -10.86 8.93
CA ILE A 107 15.06 -11.48 7.67
C ILE A 107 13.90 -11.69 6.69
N ALA A 108 12.68 -11.89 7.17
CA ALA A 108 11.47 -11.83 6.38
C ALA A 108 11.39 -10.40 5.83
N GLY A 109 12.00 -10.22 4.67
CA GLY A 109 11.92 -8.97 3.93
C GLY A 109 10.46 -8.55 3.75
N PRO A 110 10.24 -7.32 3.24
CA PRO A 110 8.89 -6.78 3.07
C PRO A 110 7.94 -7.84 2.49
N PRO A 111 6.70 -7.93 3.01
CA PRO A 111 5.78 -9.01 2.66
C PRO A 111 5.76 -9.19 1.14
N ARG A 112 6.14 -10.39 0.69
CA ARG A 112 6.11 -10.73 -0.73
C ARG A 112 4.66 -10.95 -1.10
N TRP A 113 4.18 -10.17 -2.05
CA TRP A 113 2.84 -10.36 -2.54
C TRP A 113 2.80 -11.61 -3.42
N THR A 114 1.76 -12.40 -3.24
CA THR A 114 1.38 -13.43 -4.20
C THR A 114 0.92 -12.76 -5.50
N THR A 115 0.98 -13.50 -6.61
CA THR A 115 0.43 -13.03 -7.88
C THR A 115 -1.05 -12.71 -7.78
N ALA A 116 -1.82 -13.46 -6.99
CA ALA A 116 -3.22 -13.18 -6.75
C ALA A 116 -3.44 -11.81 -6.09
N GLU A 117 -2.59 -11.43 -5.13
CA GLU A 117 -2.64 -10.11 -4.48
C GLU A 117 -2.25 -8.99 -5.45
N LEU A 118 -1.22 -9.19 -6.28
CA LEU A 118 -0.80 -8.21 -7.29
C LEU A 118 -1.86 -8.01 -8.38
N VAL A 119 -2.51 -9.08 -8.85
CA VAL A 119 -3.61 -8.98 -9.82
C VAL A 119 -4.79 -8.22 -9.24
N ARG A 120 -5.24 -8.60 -8.04
CA ARG A 120 -6.37 -7.93 -7.39
C ARG A 120 -6.06 -6.46 -7.10
N HIS A 121 -4.79 -6.11 -6.88
CA HIS A 121 -4.38 -4.72 -6.70
C HIS A 121 -4.35 -3.95 -8.01
N ALA A 122 -3.85 -4.57 -9.08
CA ALA A 122 -3.92 -4.00 -10.42
C ALA A 122 -5.36 -3.73 -10.89
N GLU A 123 -6.33 -4.56 -10.49
CA GLU A 123 -7.76 -4.31 -10.74
C GLU A 123 -8.28 -3.04 -10.07
N ASN A 124 -7.71 -2.67 -8.92
CA ASN A 124 -8.07 -1.46 -8.18
C ASN A 124 -7.21 -0.25 -8.55
N LEU A 125 -6.17 -0.43 -9.37
CA LEU A 125 -5.38 0.66 -9.93
C LEU A 125 -6.09 1.24 -11.17
N PRO A 126 -5.95 2.56 -11.42
CA PRO A 126 -6.52 3.18 -12.61
C PRO A 126 -5.64 2.88 -13.84
N ILE A 127 -5.43 1.60 -14.16
CA ILE A 127 -4.51 1.15 -15.21
C ILE A 127 -4.95 1.66 -16.57
N ALA A 128 -6.26 1.58 -16.88
CA ALA A 128 -6.80 2.11 -18.12
C ALA A 128 -6.59 3.63 -18.24
N ALA A 129 -6.81 4.40 -17.17
CA ALA A 129 -6.58 5.84 -17.17
C ALA A 129 -5.08 6.18 -17.28
N THR A 130 -4.22 5.33 -16.71
CA THR A 130 -2.76 5.46 -16.79
C THR A 130 -2.27 5.21 -18.22
N LEU A 131 -2.79 4.18 -18.89
CA LEU A 131 -2.53 3.91 -20.30
C LEU A 131 -2.99 5.07 -21.19
N ALA A 132 -4.18 5.60 -20.95
CA ALA A 132 -4.68 6.76 -21.67
C ALA A 132 -3.79 8.01 -21.47
N ALA A 133 -3.23 8.20 -20.26
CA ALA A 133 -2.41 9.36 -19.93
C ALA A 133 -0.94 9.28 -20.39
N LEU A 134 -0.38 8.06 -20.49
CA LEU A 134 1.05 7.84 -20.77
C LEU A 134 1.33 7.21 -22.14
N GLY A 135 0.33 6.58 -22.75
CA GLY A 135 0.47 5.73 -23.92
C GLY A 135 0.82 4.26 -23.58
N PRO A 136 0.47 3.30 -24.45
CA PRO A 136 0.69 1.86 -24.26
C PRO A 136 2.13 1.47 -23.92
N GLN A 137 3.09 2.04 -24.64
CA GLN A 137 4.50 1.72 -24.47
C GLN A 137 5.03 2.10 -23.09
N VAL A 138 4.87 3.37 -22.69
CA VAL A 138 5.38 3.88 -21.41
C VAL A 138 4.72 3.20 -20.22
N ALA A 139 3.42 2.90 -20.32
CA ALA A 139 2.70 2.20 -19.26
C ALA A 139 3.20 0.74 -19.09
N LEU A 140 3.40 0.01 -20.18
CA LEU A 140 3.88 -1.39 -20.14
C LEU A 140 5.34 -1.49 -19.73
N GLU A 141 6.20 -0.56 -20.12
CA GLU A 141 7.58 -0.44 -19.60
C GLU A 141 7.61 -0.25 -18.07
N ARG A 142 6.66 0.52 -17.52
CA ARG A 142 6.54 0.72 -16.07
C ARG A 142 6.01 -0.52 -15.37
N MET A 143 5.01 -1.19 -15.93
CA MET A 143 4.50 -2.47 -15.41
C MET A 143 5.60 -3.53 -15.37
N THR A 144 6.40 -3.64 -16.43
CA THR A 144 7.50 -4.60 -16.48
C THR A 144 8.57 -4.26 -15.47
N ARG A 145 9.02 -3.00 -15.38
CA ARG A 145 9.96 -2.59 -14.34
C ARG A 145 9.41 -2.81 -12.92
N PHE A 146 8.11 -2.67 -12.71
CA PHE A 146 7.47 -2.98 -11.43
C PHE A 146 7.57 -4.47 -11.09
N ILE A 147 7.22 -5.33 -12.04
CA ILE A 147 7.12 -6.78 -11.83
C ILE A 147 8.51 -7.43 -11.75
N PHE A 148 9.41 -7.07 -12.68
CA PHE A 148 10.72 -7.71 -12.84
C PHE A 148 11.86 -6.91 -12.20
N GLY A 149 11.64 -5.63 -11.87
CA GLY A 149 12.65 -4.69 -11.39
C GLY A 149 13.59 -4.14 -12.46
N GLU A 150 13.61 -4.76 -13.64
CA GLU A 150 14.36 -4.33 -14.83
C GLU A 150 13.44 -4.41 -16.04
N VAL A 151 13.81 -3.75 -17.15
CA VAL A 151 13.06 -3.85 -18.40
C VAL A 151 13.50 -5.14 -19.09
N PRO A 152 12.59 -6.12 -19.31
CA PRO A 152 12.94 -7.37 -19.98
C PRO A 152 13.32 -7.11 -21.44
N ASP A 153 14.00 -8.09 -22.04
CA ASP A 153 14.50 -7.99 -23.42
C ASP A 153 13.40 -7.57 -24.43
N VAL A 154 13.78 -6.66 -25.33
CA VAL A 154 12.92 -5.67 -26.01
C VAL A 154 11.92 -6.31 -26.98
N GLY A 155 12.11 -7.57 -27.36
CA GLY A 155 11.23 -8.32 -28.26
C GLY A 155 9.85 -8.62 -27.66
N SER A 156 9.80 -9.13 -26.42
CA SER A 156 8.54 -9.57 -25.80
C SER A 156 7.63 -8.40 -25.38
N LEU A 157 8.22 -7.24 -25.08
CA LEU A 157 7.46 -6.04 -24.72
C LEU A 157 6.77 -5.44 -25.95
N ARG A 158 7.44 -5.44 -27.12
CA ARG A 158 6.89 -4.86 -28.35
C ARG A 158 5.60 -5.54 -28.78
N ASP A 159 5.57 -6.86 -28.77
CA ASP A 159 4.37 -7.63 -29.14
C ASP A 159 3.20 -7.38 -28.19
N LEU A 160 3.51 -7.22 -26.89
CA LEU A 160 2.50 -6.89 -25.88
C LEU A 160 1.99 -5.46 -26.03
N VAL A 161 2.87 -4.50 -26.34
CA VAL A 161 2.51 -3.11 -26.65
C VAL A 161 1.59 -3.05 -27.86
N GLN A 162 1.92 -3.78 -28.92
CA GLN A 162 1.07 -3.83 -30.11
C GLN A 162 -0.28 -4.47 -29.80
N ALA A 163 -0.33 -5.56 -29.03
CA ALA A 163 -1.58 -6.21 -28.65
C ALA A 163 -2.50 -5.31 -27.80
N VAL A 164 -1.96 -4.49 -26.91
CA VAL A 164 -2.74 -3.49 -26.14
C VAL A 164 -3.17 -2.32 -27.03
N THR A 165 -2.31 -1.87 -27.94
CA THR A 165 -2.61 -0.78 -28.88
C THR A 165 -3.71 -1.16 -29.86
N ASP A 166 -3.72 -2.41 -30.35
CA ASP A 166 -4.75 -2.96 -31.23
C ASP A 166 -6.03 -3.36 -30.48
N GLU A 167 -6.13 -3.10 -29.17
CA GLU A 167 -7.22 -3.52 -28.29
C GLU A 167 -7.47 -5.04 -28.25
N ARG A 168 -6.52 -5.85 -28.72
CA ARG A 168 -6.60 -7.33 -28.68
C ARG A 168 -6.51 -7.87 -27.26
N ILE A 169 -5.87 -7.13 -26.37
CA ILE A 169 -5.69 -7.48 -24.95
C ILE A 169 -5.96 -6.25 -24.09
N GLY A 170 -6.75 -6.41 -23.05
CA GLY A 170 -7.02 -5.35 -22.08
C GLY A 170 -5.80 -4.99 -21.23
N PRO A 171 -5.74 -3.77 -20.67
CA PRO A 171 -4.68 -3.32 -19.76
C PRO A 171 -4.36 -4.27 -18.60
N VAL A 172 -5.41 -4.75 -17.94
CA VAL A 172 -5.31 -5.65 -16.78
C VAL A 172 -4.84 -7.03 -17.23
N ASP A 173 -5.26 -7.48 -18.41
CA ASP A 173 -4.84 -8.77 -18.96
C ASP A 173 -3.37 -8.77 -19.36
N ALA A 174 -2.87 -7.66 -19.93
CA ALA A 174 -1.45 -7.47 -20.17
C ALA A 174 -0.65 -7.54 -18.86
N PHE A 175 -1.12 -6.88 -17.80
CA PHE A 175 -0.50 -6.95 -16.48
C PHE A 175 -0.49 -8.39 -15.91
N ARG A 176 -1.62 -9.12 -16.02
CA ARG A 176 -1.70 -10.53 -15.63
C ARG A 176 -0.73 -11.41 -16.40
N MET A 177 -0.53 -11.17 -17.70
CA MET A 177 0.44 -11.89 -18.52
C MET A 177 1.88 -11.67 -18.06
N LEU A 178 2.23 -10.45 -17.68
CA LEU A 178 3.55 -10.12 -17.14
C LEU A 178 3.79 -10.83 -15.81
N LEU A 179 2.81 -10.84 -14.89
CA LEU A 179 2.92 -11.54 -13.62
C LEU A 179 3.12 -13.05 -13.79
N ARG A 180 2.31 -13.69 -14.65
CA ARG A 180 2.49 -15.13 -14.97
C ARG A 180 3.86 -15.43 -15.58
N THR A 181 4.46 -14.46 -16.27
CA THR A 181 5.81 -14.60 -16.81
C THR A 181 6.85 -14.47 -15.70
N ALA A 182 6.66 -13.55 -14.75
CA ALA A 182 7.50 -13.42 -13.57
C ALA A 182 7.42 -14.60 -12.60
N GLU A 183 6.29 -15.29 -12.51
CA GLU A 183 6.18 -16.54 -11.75
C GLU A 183 6.97 -17.69 -12.38
N ARG A 184 6.98 -17.75 -13.72
CA ARG A 184 7.69 -18.80 -14.48
C ARG A 184 9.20 -18.59 -14.48
N MET A 185 9.65 -17.34 -14.47
CA MET A 185 11.05 -16.99 -14.27
C MET A 185 11.34 -17.12 -12.76
N ALA A 186 12.29 -17.97 -12.35
CA ALA A 186 12.51 -18.40 -10.95
C ALA A 186 12.75 -17.30 -9.87
N GLY A 187 12.55 -16.02 -10.17
CA GLY A 187 12.62 -14.88 -9.25
C GLY A 187 11.29 -14.52 -8.57
N GLY A 188 10.14 -14.93 -9.10
CA GLY A 188 8.82 -14.54 -8.58
C GLY A 188 8.57 -13.02 -8.58
N PRO A 189 7.43 -12.54 -8.09
CA PRO A 189 7.20 -11.11 -7.95
C PRO A 189 8.16 -10.52 -6.90
N LYS A 190 8.80 -9.39 -7.23
CA LYS A 190 9.62 -8.67 -6.24
C LYS A 190 8.75 -8.19 -5.07
N PRO A 191 9.28 -8.15 -3.84
CA PRO A 191 8.57 -7.51 -2.74
C PRO A 191 8.37 -6.02 -3.06
N LEU A 192 7.25 -5.45 -2.61
CA LEU A 192 6.94 -4.04 -2.84
C LEU A 192 8.06 -3.12 -2.31
N PRO A 193 8.36 -2.00 -2.97
CA PRO A 193 9.07 -0.92 -2.30
C PRO A 193 8.15 -0.36 -1.21
N GLY A 194 8.71 -0.11 -0.04
CA GLY A 194 7.98 0.14 1.20
C GLY A 194 6.84 1.16 1.16
N VAL A 195 7.07 2.34 1.72
CA VAL A 195 6.07 3.39 1.97
C VAL A 195 5.38 3.79 0.65
N TYR A 196 4.04 3.86 0.63
CA TYR A 196 3.31 4.20 -0.61
C TYR A 196 3.74 5.54 -1.19
N GLU A 197 4.01 5.53 -2.50
CA GLU A 197 4.09 6.72 -3.33
C GLU A 197 2.78 6.84 -4.14
N GLY A 198 2.12 8.00 -4.07
CA GLY A 198 0.83 8.39 -4.68
C GLY A 198 0.57 8.04 -6.14
N THR A 199 1.61 7.63 -6.82
CA THR A 199 1.77 7.57 -8.27
C THR A 199 2.48 6.28 -8.69
N TYR A 200 2.74 5.39 -7.73
CA TYR A 200 3.34 4.09 -7.90
C TYR A 200 2.28 3.06 -8.34
N PRO A 201 2.57 2.16 -9.29
CA PRO A 201 3.86 1.90 -9.96
C PRO A 201 4.13 2.73 -11.23
N PHE A 202 3.38 3.81 -11.49
CA PHE A 202 3.27 4.42 -12.82
C PHE A 202 3.82 5.86 -12.95
N LEU A 203 4.79 6.27 -12.14
CA LEU A 203 5.35 7.63 -12.15
C LEU A 203 6.03 8.04 -13.47
N ARG A 204 5.72 9.26 -13.95
CA ARG A 204 6.58 10.03 -14.89
C ARG A 204 7.89 10.36 -14.19
N ARG A 205 8.97 9.69 -14.58
CA ARG A 205 10.26 10.40 -14.72
C ARG A 205 10.33 10.92 -16.14
#